data_AF-W5WK35-F1
#
_entry.id   AF-W5WK35-F1
#
_cell.length_a   1.000
_cell.length_b   1.000
_cell.length_c   1.000
_cell.angle_alpha   90.00
_cell.angle_beta   90.00
_cell.angle_gamma   90.00
#
_symmetry.space_group_name_H-M   'P 1'
#
loop_
_entity.id
_entity.type
_entity.pdbx_description
1 polymer ?
#
loop_
_entity_poly.entity_id
_entity_poly.type
_entity_poly.pdbx_seq_one_letter_code
_entity_poly.pdbx_strand_id
1 'polypeptide(L)'
;MGVVLEVSDGSGESDSSSVIGMSPKGLGIMTLSAVSVAPFSLTVSAVDTLRVVLEGGDTARGQLLHDALTFATSEHTAHPVAGDAPVRPQFPRVAADGSVVDVARLDAQDVVTALVDTGYLTARPVWSEPSHDAYLDQGRTVLVIHVLRQFTLTTTTVSGQRDRTVVTPVGWYLLALVGDHTSSLVGATGVDFEDAEAAGNWLVEQEEFGAAHCAAGCDCCGNRWQAEAGEGTFTPDEGDATLVWHFDDAKDVDEERNTIACPACGIGRVGFDIY
;
A
#
# COMPACT_ATOMS: atom_id res chain seq x y z
N MET A 1 8.69 76.50 9.59
CA MET A 1 10.16 76.35 9.64
C MET A 1 10.44 74.87 9.66
N GLY A 2 11.19 74.22 8.79
CA GLY A 2 12.05 74.57 7.67
C GLY A 2 12.57 73.23 7.13
N VAL A 3 12.85 73.18 5.84
CA VAL A 3 13.18 72.01 5.03
C VAL A 3 14.58 71.45 5.37
N VAL A 4 14.83 70.19 4.99
CA VAL A 4 16.02 69.67 4.28
C VAL A 4 16.56 68.34 4.86
N LEU A 5 16.64 67.37 3.95
CA LEU A 5 17.32 66.08 3.99
C LEU A 5 18.84 66.23 4.18
N GLU A 6 19.45 65.33 4.96
CA GLU A 6 20.78 64.82 4.62
C GLU A 6 20.84 63.30 4.81
N VAL A 7 21.31 62.66 3.75
CA VAL A 7 21.72 61.26 3.64
C VAL A 7 23.19 61.21 3.98
N SER A 8 23.64 60.24 4.77
CA SER A 8 24.98 59.68 4.61
C SER A 8 25.06 58.25 5.16
N ASP A 9 25.53 57.43 4.23
CA ASP A 9 25.90 56.02 4.26
C ASP A 9 26.72 55.57 5.47
N GLY A 10 26.57 54.30 5.82
CA GLY A 10 27.57 53.65 6.65
C GLY A 10 27.18 52.27 7.17
N SER A 11 27.49 51.25 6.37
CA SER A 11 27.94 49.93 6.81
C SER A 11 26.98 49.05 7.63
N GLY A 12 26.35 48.12 6.91
CA GLY A 12 26.62 46.70 7.08
C GLY A 12 26.12 46.04 8.35
N GLU A 13 24.97 45.39 8.26
CA GLU A 13 24.79 44.05 8.81
C GLU A 13 23.67 43.33 8.06
N SER A 14 24.05 42.19 7.52
CA SER A 14 23.22 41.26 6.78
C SER A 14 22.35 40.46 7.74
N ASP A 15 21.13 40.93 7.98
CA ASP A 15 20.08 40.10 8.55
C ASP A 15 19.24 39.51 7.42
N SER A 16 19.61 38.27 7.08
CA SER A 16 18.83 37.35 6.28
C SER A 16 17.54 37.01 7.03
N SER A 17 16.52 37.84 6.89
CA SER A 17 15.15 37.44 7.21
C SER A 17 14.72 36.41 6.16
N SER A 18 14.99 35.13 6.42
CA SER A 18 14.35 34.04 5.70
C SER A 18 12.86 34.07 6.06
N VAL A 19 12.09 34.80 5.25
CA VAL A 19 10.65 34.58 5.13
C VAL A 19 10.51 33.14 4.68
N ILE A 20 10.14 32.28 5.62
CA ILE A 20 9.65 30.93 5.33
C ILE A 20 8.36 31.15 4.55
N GLY A 21 8.50 31.21 3.23
CA GLY A 21 7.39 31.03 2.32
C GLY A 21 6.90 29.60 2.51
N MET A 22 5.99 29.42 3.47
CA MET A 22 5.16 28.24 3.53
C MET A 22 4.33 28.28 2.25
N SER A 23 4.83 27.57 1.24
CA SER A 23 4.03 27.23 0.07
C SER A 23 2.75 26.60 0.61
N PRO A 24 1.56 27.11 0.27
CA PRO A 24 0.33 26.44 0.65
C PRO A 24 0.40 25.08 -0.05
N LYS A 25 0.64 24.02 0.72
CA LYS A 25 0.30 22.67 0.30
C LYS A 25 -1.19 22.77 -0.02
N GLY A 26 -1.49 22.82 -1.32
CA GLY A 26 -2.86 22.66 -1.75
C GLY A 26 -3.35 21.39 -1.08
N LEU A 27 -4.45 21.51 -0.32
CA LEU A 27 -5.32 20.39 -0.02
C LEU A 27 -5.86 19.90 -1.37
N GLY A 28 -5.02 19.23 -2.14
CA GLY A 28 -5.47 18.27 -3.11
C GLY A 28 -5.97 17.12 -2.27
N ILE A 29 -7.28 17.03 -2.11
CA ILE A 29 -7.95 15.78 -1.78
C ILE A 29 -7.52 14.85 -2.91
N MET A 30 -6.50 14.04 -2.65
CA MET A 30 -6.12 12.96 -3.55
C MET A 30 -7.20 11.90 -3.33
N THR A 31 -8.25 11.91 -4.14
CA THR A 31 -9.26 10.84 -4.18
C THR A 31 -8.56 9.57 -4.67
N LEU A 32 -8.02 8.75 -3.77
CA LEU A 32 -6.98 7.77 -4.10
C LEU A 32 -7.47 6.32 -4.20
N SER A 33 -8.78 6.10 -4.28
CA SER A 33 -9.35 4.98 -5.02
C SER A 33 -10.73 5.38 -5.54
N ALA A 34 -10.88 5.44 -6.87
CA ALA A 34 -12.20 5.67 -7.45
C ALA A 34 -13.08 4.47 -7.08
N VAL A 35 -14.11 4.72 -6.28
CA VAL A 35 -15.12 3.70 -5.97
C VAL A 35 -15.72 3.21 -7.29
N SER A 36 -15.62 1.91 -7.53
CA SER A 36 -16.20 1.24 -8.67
C SER A 36 -17.63 0.83 -8.31
N VAL A 37 -18.59 1.33 -9.09
CA VAL A 37 -20.01 1.04 -8.91
C VAL A 37 -20.48 0.27 -10.14
N ALA A 38 -20.89 -0.97 -9.93
CA ALA A 38 -21.49 -1.82 -10.94
C ALA A 38 -22.74 -2.51 -10.37
N PRO A 39 -23.63 -3.08 -11.20
CA PRO A 39 -24.76 -3.84 -10.69
C PRO A 39 -24.31 -4.92 -9.69
N PHE A 40 -24.87 -4.87 -8.47
CA PHE A 40 -24.55 -5.79 -7.36
C PHE A 40 -23.08 -5.76 -6.88
N SER A 41 -22.30 -4.73 -7.23
CA SER A 41 -20.91 -4.58 -6.82
C SER A 41 -20.55 -3.14 -6.49
N LEU A 42 -20.00 -2.94 -5.29
CA LEU A 42 -19.47 -1.66 -4.81
C LEU A 42 -18.10 -1.93 -4.20
N THR A 43 -17.02 -1.51 -4.86
CA THR A 43 -15.66 -1.86 -4.43
C THR A 43 -14.65 -0.75 -4.72
N VAL A 44 -13.54 -0.78 -4.00
CA VAL A 44 -12.28 -0.09 -4.33
C VAL A 44 -11.19 -1.10 -4.68
N SER A 45 -10.19 -0.65 -5.44
CA SER A 45 -9.06 -1.46 -5.86
C SER A 45 -8.10 -1.72 -4.71
N ALA A 46 -7.96 -2.98 -4.29
CA ALA A 46 -7.00 -3.39 -3.27
C ALA A 46 -5.56 -3.08 -3.69
N VAL A 47 -5.26 -3.19 -4.98
CA VAL A 47 -3.95 -2.85 -5.55
C VAL A 47 -3.67 -1.36 -5.43
N ASP A 48 -4.62 -0.51 -5.79
CA ASP A 48 -4.39 0.95 -5.79
C ASP A 48 -4.30 1.49 -4.37
N THR A 49 -5.16 1.03 -3.45
CA THR A 49 -5.05 1.39 -2.03
C THR A 49 -3.70 0.97 -1.43
N LEU A 50 -3.17 -0.21 -1.78
CA LEU A 50 -1.84 -0.62 -1.33
C LEU A 50 -0.71 0.18 -1.97
N ARG A 51 -0.84 0.63 -3.23
CA ARG A 51 0.17 1.48 -3.87
C ARG A 51 0.34 2.81 -3.14
N VAL A 52 -0.74 3.43 -2.71
CA VAL A 52 -0.71 4.66 -1.90
C VAL A 52 0.15 4.47 -0.66
N VAL A 53 -0.06 3.36 0.05
CA VAL A 53 0.76 2.99 1.20
C VAL A 53 2.22 2.84 0.80
N LEU A 54 2.53 2.09 -0.25
CA LEU A 54 3.93 1.87 -0.64
C LEU A 54 4.65 3.15 -1.07
N GLU A 55 3.94 4.09 -1.69
CA GLU A 55 4.46 5.41 -2.09
C GLU A 55 4.85 6.29 -0.90
N GLY A 56 4.30 6.03 0.30
CA GLY A 56 4.66 6.71 1.54
C GLY A 56 6.05 6.37 2.10
N GLY A 57 6.74 5.36 1.54
CA GLY A 57 8.06 4.91 1.99
C GLY A 57 9.20 5.15 0.97
N ASP A 58 10.34 4.52 1.24
CA ASP A 58 11.49 4.48 0.32
C ASP A 58 11.27 3.43 -0.78
N THR A 59 10.65 3.88 -1.88
CA THR A 59 10.32 3.06 -3.04
C THR A 59 11.56 2.48 -3.73
N ALA A 60 12.70 3.19 -3.73
CA ALA A 60 13.92 2.72 -4.36
C ALA A 60 14.51 1.53 -3.59
N ARG A 61 14.58 1.62 -2.26
CA ARG A 61 15.01 0.51 -1.39
C ARG A 61 14.02 -0.65 -1.46
N GLY A 62 12.72 -0.36 -1.47
CA GLY A 62 11.66 -1.35 -1.62
C GLY A 62 11.72 -2.14 -2.92
N GLN A 63 12.02 -1.45 -4.04
CA GLN A 63 12.14 -2.09 -5.36
C GLN A 63 13.16 -3.22 -5.38
N LEU A 64 14.26 -3.10 -4.63
CA LEU A 64 15.28 -4.15 -4.53
C LEU A 64 14.75 -5.44 -3.91
N LEU A 65 13.87 -5.33 -2.91
CA LEU A 65 13.21 -6.49 -2.31
C LEU A 65 12.12 -7.03 -3.24
N HIS A 66 11.32 -6.15 -3.84
CA HIS A 66 10.29 -6.53 -4.82
C HIS A 66 10.87 -7.32 -6.00
N ASP A 67 11.95 -6.83 -6.60
CA ASP A 67 12.61 -7.50 -7.72
C ASP A 67 13.19 -8.84 -7.30
N ALA A 68 13.72 -8.93 -6.08
CA ALA A 68 14.23 -10.19 -5.56
C ALA A 68 13.11 -11.24 -5.40
N LEU A 69 11.99 -10.86 -4.82
CA LEU A 69 10.83 -11.76 -4.67
C LEU A 69 10.23 -12.14 -6.03
N THR A 70 10.07 -11.17 -6.94
CA THR A 70 9.61 -11.42 -8.31
C THR A 70 10.51 -12.43 -9.01
N PHE A 71 11.83 -12.24 -8.94
CA PHE A 71 12.82 -13.16 -9.50
C PHE A 71 12.71 -14.58 -8.91
N ALA A 72 12.52 -14.69 -7.60
CA ALA A 72 12.33 -15.99 -6.94
C ALA A 72 11.03 -16.70 -7.37
N THR A 73 10.00 -15.93 -7.73
CA THR A 73 8.72 -16.48 -8.19
C THR A 73 8.71 -16.88 -9.66
N SER A 74 9.58 -16.29 -10.49
CA SER A 74 9.67 -16.61 -11.92
C SER A 74 10.60 -17.80 -12.22
N GLU A 75 11.40 -18.23 -11.26
CA GLU A 75 12.49 -19.18 -11.48
C GLU A 75 12.22 -20.54 -10.85
N HIS A 76 12.83 -21.59 -11.41
CA HIS A 76 12.64 -22.96 -10.92
C HIS A 76 13.50 -23.30 -9.70
N THR A 77 14.56 -22.55 -9.44
CA THR A 77 15.48 -22.74 -8.30
C THR A 77 16.13 -21.41 -7.95
N ALA A 78 15.98 -20.94 -6.72
CA ALA A 78 16.59 -19.70 -6.26
C ALA A 78 17.21 -19.90 -4.88
N HIS A 79 18.39 -19.31 -4.65
CA HIS A 79 19.11 -19.45 -3.39
C HIS A 79 19.63 -18.10 -2.89
N PRO A 80 19.46 -17.80 -1.59
CA PRO A 80 20.03 -16.60 -0.99
C PRO A 80 21.54 -16.76 -0.78
N VAL A 81 22.29 -15.73 -1.16
CA VAL A 81 23.72 -15.59 -0.95
C VAL A 81 23.98 -14.29 -0.20
N ALA A 82 24.90 -14.27 0.76
CA ALA A 82 25.24 -13.04 1.48
C ALA A 82 25.80 -11.99 0.51
N GLY A 83 25.35 -10.72 0.63
CA GLY A 83 25.52 -9.67 -0.39
C GLY A 83 26.94 -9.46 -0.94
N ASP A 84 27.97 -9.52 -0.09
CA ASP A 84 29.37 -9.31 -0.50
C ASP A 84 30.18 -10.61 -0.66
N ALA A 85 29.54 -11.77 -0.48
CA ALA A 85 30.25 -13.03 -0.64
C ALA A 85 30.70 -13.14 -2.11
N PRO A 86 32.01 -13.26 -2.40
CA PRO A 86 32.44 -13.52 -3.75
C PRO A 86 31.72 -14.78 -4.20
N VAL A 87 31.09 -14.73 -5.37
CA VAL A 87 30.48 -15.89 -6.03
C VAL A 87 31.61 -16.81 -6.49
N ARG A 88 32.35 -17.36 -5.52
CA ARG A 88 33.24 -18.48 -5.73
C ARG A 88 32.37 -19.69 -6.05
N PRO A 89 32.88 -20.72 -6.71
CA PRO A 89 32.17 -21.99 -6.91
C PRO A 89 31.86 -22.74 -5.59
N GLN A 90 31.92 -22.08 -4.44
CA GLN A 90 31.57 -22.65 -3.15
C GLN A 90 30.09 -22.43 -2.90
N PHE A 91 29.37 -23.53 -3.11
CA PHE A 91 28.08 -23.94 -2.59
C PHE A 91 27.25 -22.88 -1.85
N PRO A 92 25.96 -22.73 -2.21
CA PRO A 92 24.98 -21.99 -1.40
C PRO A 92 25.03 -22.47 0.05
N ARG A 93 24.67 -21.58 0.99
CA ARG A 93 24.66 -21.94 2.41
C ARG A 93 23.86 -23.23 2.61
N VAL A 94 24.61 -24.16 3.16
CA VAL A 94 24.26 -25.52 3.51
C VAL A 94 23.41 -25.42 4.78
N ALA A 95 22.17 -25.93 4.77
CA ALA A 95 21.41 -26.19 5.98
C ALA A 95 22.28 -27.05 6.93
N ALA A 96 21.88 -27.17 8.19
CA ALA A 96 22.68 -27.90 9.19
C ALA A 96 23.06 -29.33 8.77
N ASP A 97 22.39 -29.89 7.76
CA ASP A 97 22.57 -31.22 7.20
C ASP A 97 23.46 -31.35 5.95
N GLY A 98 23.83 -30.28 5.24
CA GLY A 98 24.48 -30.42 3.94
C GLY A 98 23.81 -29.71 2.76
N SER A 99 22.54 -29.35 2.87
CA SER A 99 21.70 -29.04 1.71
C SER A 99 21.62 -27.55 1.37
N VAL A 100 21.66 -27.23 0.08
CA VAL A 100 21.33 -25.89 -0.44
C VAL A 100 19.84 -25.65 -0.22
N VAL A 101 19.47 -24.57 0.48
CA VAL A 101 18.05 -24.25 0.68
C VAL A 101 17.49 -23.52 -0.52
N ASP A 102 16.58 -24.18 -1.24
CA ASP A 102 15.83 -23.60 -2.34
C ASP A 102 14.66 -22.76 -1.82
N VAL A 103 14.63 -21.50 -2.22
CA VAL A 103 13.60 -20.53 -1.86
C VAL A 103 12.67 -20.19 -3.03
N ALA A 104 12.89 -20.73 -4.24
CA ALA A 104 11.99 -20.48 -5.37
C ALA A 104 10.61 -21.12 -5.14
N ARG A 105 9.55 -20.33 -5.27
CA ARG A 105 8.16 -20.74 -4.99
C ARG A 105 7.22 -20.01 -5.95
N LEU A 106 6.03 -20.56 -6.15
CA LEU A 106 5.04 -19.93 -7.04
C LEU A 106 4.43 -18.66 -6.44
N ASP A 107 4.54 -18.48 -5.13
CA ASP A 107 3.93 -17.40 -4.36
C ASP A 107 5.01 -16.63 -3.55
N ALA A 108 4.90 -15.30 -3.53
CA ALA A 108 5.88 -14.45 -2.85
C ALA A 108 5.90 -14.67 -1.33
N GLN A 109 4.78 -14.98 -0.70
CA GLN A 109 4.67 -15.31 0.72
C GLN A 109 5.41 -16.62 1.05
N ASP A 110 5.37 -17.60 0.15
CA ASP A 110 6.15 -18.82 0.30
C ASP A 110 7.67 -18.55 0.19
N VAL A 111 8.08 -17.66 -0.73
CA VAL A 111 9.49 -17.21 -0.82
C VAL A 111 9.91 -16.52 0.47
N VAL A 112 9.08 -15.60 0.99
CA VAL A 112 9.33 -14.91 2.26
C VAL A 112 9.47 -15.91 3.40
N THR A 113 8.58 -16.90 3.48
CA THR A 113 8.63 -17.96 4.50
C THR A 113 9.95 -18.74 4.42
N ALA A 114 10.40 -19.11 3.22
CA ALA A 114 11.68 -19.78 3.04
C ALA A 114 12.89 -18.90 3.43
N LEU A 115 12.81 -17.58 3.20
CA LEU A 115 13.82 -16.62 3.66
C LEU A 115 13.81 -16.40 5.18
N VAL A 116 12.66 -16.53 5.83
CA VAL A 116 12.54 -16.57 7.31
C VAL A 116 13.23 -17.83 7.85
N ASP A 117 12.92 -18.99 7.29
CA ASP A 117 13.46 -20.29 7.74
C ASP A 117 14.99 -20.36 7.62
N THR A 118 15.57 -19.64 6.66
CA THR A 118 17.02 -19.52 6.47
C THR A 118 17.68 -18.43 7.31
N GLY A 119 16.88 -17.62 8.03
CA GLY A 119 17.34 -16.58 8.93
C GLY A 119 17.93 -15.35 8.23
N TYR A 120 17.48 -15.04 7.01
CA TYR A 120 17.85 -13.82 6.30
C TYR A 120 16.95 -12.63 6.67
N LEU A 121 15.69 -12.91 7.01
CA LEU A 121 14.72 -11.90 7.40
C LEU A 121 13.75 -12.45 8.46
N THR A 122 13.00 -11.57 9.09
CA THR A 122 11.75 -11.91 9.80
C THR A 122 10.59 -11.26 9.08
N ALA A 123 9.43 -11.90 9.06
CA ALA A 123 8.21 -11.34 8.48
C ALA A 123 7.04 -11.56 9.43
N ARG A 124 6.15 -10.58 9.53
CA ARG A 124 4.86 -10.73 10.22
C ARG A 124 3.78 -9.89 9.52
N PRO A 125 2.52 -10.35 9.48
CA PRO A 125 1.42 -9.51 9.04
C PRO A 125 1.21 -8.38 10.05
N VAL A 126 1.06 -7.16 9.53
CA VAL A 126 0.67 -5.97 10.31
C VAL A 126 -0.72 -5.48 9.93
N TRP A 127 -1.20 -5.89 8.75
CA TRP A 127 -2.57 -5.68 8.30
C TRP A 127 -3.03 -6.84 7.44
N SER A 128 -4.29 -7.22 7.56
CA SER A 128 -4.94 -8.17 6.67
C SER A 128 -6.43 -7.88 6.65
N GLU A 129 -6.98 -7.73 5.46
CA GLU A 129 -8.37 -7.36 5.24
C GLU A 129 -8.89 -8.17 4.04
N PRO A 130 -9.76 -9.16 4.27
CA PRO A 130 -10.29 -9.98 3.20
C PRO A 130 -11.39 -9.24 2.44
N SER A 131 -11.63 -9.60 1.17
CA SER A 131 -12.63 -8.93 0.32
C SER A 131 -14.08 -9.11 0.78
N HIS A 132 -14.36 -10.12 1.62
CA HIS A 132 -15.72 -10.37 2.10
C HIS A 132 -16.10 -9.59 3.36
N ASP A 133 -15.11 -8.94 4.01
CA ASP A 133 -15.33 -8.11 5.21
C ASP A 133 -15.05 -6.62 4.93
N ALA A 134 -14.88 -6.24 3.66
CA ALA A 134 -14.53 -4.89 3.22
C ALA A 134 -15.01 -4.62 1.80
N TYR A 135 -15.08 -3.36 1.39
CA TYR A 135 -15.41 -2.96 0.02
C TYR A 135 -14.21 -3.08 -0.92
N LEU A 136 -13.48 -4.20 -0.88
CA LEU A 136 -12.32 -4.45 -1.73
C LEU A 136 -12.68 -5.36 -2.90
N ASP A 137 -12.11 -5.11 -4.07
CA ASP A 137 -12.21 -6.04 -5.20
C ASP A 137 -11.49 -7.37 -4.95
N GLN A 138 -10.49 -7.37 -4.06
CA GLN A 138 -9.70 -8.52 -3.61
C GLN A 138 -9.22 -8.30 -2.17
N GLY A 139 -9.01 -9.38 -1.40
CA GLY A 139 -8.35 -9.25 -0.11
C GLY A 139 -6.96 -8.62 -0.23
N ARG A 140 -6.48 -7.98 0.83
CA ARG A 140 -5.12 -7.42 0.90
C ARG A 140 -4.45 -7.74 2.21
N THR A 141 -3.13 -7.88 2.15
CA THR A 141 -2.29 -8.13 3.32
C THR A 141 -1.02 -7.29 3.22
N VAL A 142 -0.65 -6.65 4.33
CA VAL A 142 0.62 -5.97 4.48
C VAL A 142 1.48 -6.72 5.48
N LEU A 143 2.65 -7.17 5.03
CA LEU A 143 3.66 -7.76 5.88
C LEU A 143 4.71 -6.69 6.21
N VAL A 144 5.13 -6.63 7.46
CA VAL A 144 6.38 -5.97 7.83
C VAL A 144 7.51 -6.98 7.80
N ILE A 145 8.57 -6.63 7.09
CA ILE A 145 9.75 -7.46 6.89
C ILE A 145 10.95 -6.76 7.48
N HIS A 146 11.72 -7.46 8.31
CA HIS A 146 13.03 -7.02 8.77
C HIS A 146 14.09 -7.87 8.09
N VAL A 147 14.82 -7.30 7.13
CA VAL A 147 15.97 -7.97 6.53
C VAL A 147 17.12 -7.89 7.51
N LEU A 148 17.42 -9.02 8.18
CA LEU A 148 18.47 -9.13 9.19
C LEU A 148 19.87 -9.19 8.59
N ARG A 149 19.96 -9.66 7.34
CA ARG A 149 21.22 -9.88 6.64
C ARG A 149 21.06 -9.51 5.18
N GLN A 150 21.96 -8.69 4.66
CA GLN A 150 21.98 -8.38 3.23
C GLN A 150 22.10 -9.66 2.39
N PHE A 151 21.32 -9.75 1.32
CA PHE A 151 21.32 -10.93 0.45
C PHE A 151 21.12 -10.60 -1.02
N THR A 152 21.55 -11.51 -1.87
CA THR A 152 21.21 -11.57 -3.29
C THR A 152 20.62 -12.93 -3.56
N LEU A 153 19.57 -13.00 -4.38
CA LEU A 153 19.08 -14.29 -4.85
C LEU A 153 19.79 -14.65 -6.14
N THR A 154 20.19 -15.91 -6.22
CA THR A 154 20.92 -16.45 -7.38
C THR A 154 20.19 -17.68 -7.90
N THR A 155 20.11 -17.81 -9.22
CA THR A 155 19.62 -19.01 -9.90
C THR A 155 20.73 -19.61 -10.76
N THR A 156 20.60 -20.89 -11.09
CA THR A 156 21.44 -21.54 -12.09
C THR A 156 20.53 -22.18 -13.12
N THR A 157 20.59 -21.70 -14.36
CA THR A 157 19.80 -22.28 -15.45
C THR A 157 20.37 -23.63 -15.87
N VAL A 158 19.59 -24.40 -16.64
CA VAL A 158 20.01 -25.70 -17.20
C VAL A 158 21.25 -25.57 -18.10
N SER A 159 21.47 -24.41 -18.72
CA SER A 159 22.66 -24.11 -19.52
C SER A 159 23.89 -23.74 -18.68
N GLY A 160 23.76 -23.71 -17.35
CA GLY A 160 24.80 -23.29 -16.41
C GLY A 160 24.99 -21.77 -16.33
N GLN A 161 24.15 -20.99 -17.01
CA GLN A 161 24.12 -19.54 -16.86
C GLN A 161 23.58 -19.20 -15.46
N ARG A 162 24.25 -18.28 -14.78
CA ARG A 162 23.82 -17.81 -13.47
C ARG A 162 23.21 -16.45 -13.63
N ASP A 163 22.00 -16.31 -13.13
CA ASP A 163 21.37 -15.01 -12.99
C ASP A 163 21.28 -14.64 -11.51
N ARG A 164 21.23 -13.35 -11.24
CA ARG A 164 21.15 -12.84 -9.88
C ARG A 164 20.38 -11.55 -9.81
N THR A 165 19.72 -11.36 -8.68
CA THR A 165 19.05 -10.11 -8.34
C THR A 165 20.07 -9.04 -7.98
N VAL A 166 19.58 -7.83 -7.73
CA VAL A 166 20.34 -6.81 -7.00
C VAL A 166 20.42 -7.23 -5.52
N VAL A 167 21.40 -6.68 -4.79
CA VAL A 167 21.54 -6.88 -3.34
C VAL A 167 20.37 -6.20 -2.63
N THR A 168 19.65 -6.96 -1.83
CA THR A 168 18.66 -6.44 -0.87
C THR A 168 19.39 -6.04 0.42
N PRO A 169 19.38 -4.76 0.81
CA PRO A 169 20.11 -4.30 2.00
C PRO A 169 19.39 -4.69 3.30
N VAL A 170 20.11 -4.58 4.41
CA VAL A 170 19.55 -4.70 5.77
C VAL A 170 18.61 -3.52 6.03
N GLY A 171 17.48 -3.80 6.68
CA GLY A 171 16.52 -2.75 7.05
C GLY A 171 15.10 -3.27 7.19
N TRP A 172 14.19 -2.35 7.47
CA TRP A 172 12.76 -2.62 7.54
C TRP A 172 12.07 -2.30 6.21
N TYR A 173 11.08 -3.11 5.90
CA TYR A 173 10.31 -3.04 4.67
C TYR A 173 8.84 -3.32 4.96
N LEU A 174 7.96 -2.73 4.16
CA LEU A 174 6.59 -3.19 4.00
C LEU A 174 6.48 -3.94 2.68
N LEU A 175 5.81 -5.08 2.70
CA LEU A 175 5.47 -5.89 1.54
C LEU A 175 3.96 -5.94 1.42
N ALA A 176 3.45 -5.54 0.25
CA ALA A 176 2.03 -5.52 -0.04
C ALA A 176 1.64 -6.69 -0.94
N LEU A 177 0.60 -7.42 -0.53
CA LEU A 177 0.06 -8.59 -1.21
C LEU A 177 -1.45 -8.41 -1.42
N VAL A 178 -1.97 -8.90 -2.55
CA VAL A 178 -3.42 -8.95 -2.85
C VAL A 178 -3.89 -10.36 -3.16
N GLY A 179 -5.13 -10.67 -2.81
CA GLY A 179 -5.82 -11.95 -3.02
C GLY A 179 -6.19 -12.66 -1.72
N ASP A 180 -7.40 -13.23 -1.68
CA ASP A 180 -7.96 -13.94 -0.51
C ASP A 180 -7.48 -15.38 -0.36
N HIS A 181 -7.01 -15.99 -1.45
CA HIS A 181 -6.64 -17.42 -1.49
C HIS A 181 -5.24 -17.67 -2.05
N THR A 182 -4.84 -16.87 -3.03
CA THR A 182 -3.51 -16.88 -3.63
C THR A 182 -3.03 -15.45 -3.70
N SER A 183 -1.87 -15.17 -3.09
CA SER A 183 -1.42 -13.80 -2.92
C SER A 183 -0.50 -13.39 -4.06
N SER A 184 -0.88 -12.33 -4.77
CA SER A 184 -0.03 -11.69 -5.77
C SER A 184 0.74 -10.55 -5.13
N LEU A 185 2.03 -10.46 -5.46
CA LEU A 185 2.88 -9.37 -5.02
C LEU A 185 2.47 -8.06 -5.70
N VAL A 186 2.12 -7.04 -4.91
CA VAL A 186 1.86 -5.68 -5.41
C VAL A 186 3.14 -4.86 -5.46
N GLY A 187 3.95 -4.94 -4.40
CA GLY A 187 5.11 -4.08 -4.24
C GLY A 187 5.75 -4.19 -2.87
N ALA A 188 6.88 -3.51 -2.71
CA ALA A 188 7.54 -3.33 -1.43
C ALA A 188 8.06 -1.90 -1.29
N THR A 189 8.14 -1.39 -0.07
CA THR A 189 8.74 -0.09 0.25
C THR A 189 9.65 -0.19 1.46
N GLY A 190 10.77 0.52 1.44
CA GLY A 190 11.66 0.59 2.59
C GLY A 190 11.12 1.57 3.63
N VAL A 191 11.26 1.25 4.91
CA VAL A 191 10.74 2.05 6.03
C VAL A 191 11.78 2.13 7.14
N ASP A 192 11.74 3.22 7.91
CA ASP A 192 12.67 3.45 9.02
C ASP A 192 11.93 3.32 10.35
N PHE A 193 11.34 2.15 10.58
CA PHE A 193 10.66 1.84 11.82
C PHE A 193 11.64 1.42 12.92
N GLU A 194 11.31 1.77 14.17
CA GLU A 194 12.04 1.32 15.34
C GLU A 194 11.75 -0.16 15.65
N ASP A 195 10.51 -0.55 15.45
CA ASP A 195 10.03 -1.91 15.57
C ASP A 195 8.84 -2.17 14.64
N ALA A 196 8.32 -3.38 14.69
CA ALA A 196 7.25 -3.79 13.82
C ALA A 196 5.85 -3.30 14.28
N GLU A 197 5.68 -2.81 15.52
CA GLU A 197 4.40 -2.24 15.99
C GLU A 197 4.21 -0.83 15.42
N ALA A 198 5.30 -0.07 15.29
CA ALA A 198 5.32 1.20 14.58
C ALA A 198 4.77 1.08 13.15
N ALA A 199 4.98 -0.06 12.48
CA ALA A 199 4.44 -0.32 11.15
C ALA A 199 2.91 -0.38 11.12
N GLY A 200 2.27 -0.99 12.13
CA GLY A 200 0.82 -1.07 12.22
C GLY A 200 0.19 0.31 12.46
N ASN A 201 0.77 1.09 13.37
CA ASN A 201 0.32 2.46 13.64
C ASN A 201 0.48 3.35 12.39
N TRP A 202 1.61 3.24 11.70
CA TRP A 202 1.87 4.00 10.49
C TRP A 202 0.86 3.69 9.36
N LEU A 203 0.42 2.43 9.24
CA LEU A 203 -0.63 2.03 8.28
C LEU A 203 -2.00 2.63 8.64
N VAL A 204 -2.36 2.64 9.92
CA VAL A 204 -3.63 3.23 10.40
C VAL A 204 -3.63 4.76 10.24
N GLU A 205 -2.46 5.39 10.34
CA GLU A 205 -2.29 6.83 10.10
C GLU A 205 -2.33 7.21 8.61
N GLN A 206 -2.23 6.25 7.69
CA GLN A 206 -2.45 6.54 6.27
C GLN A 206 -3.95 6.79 6.06
N GLU A 207 -4.28 8.05 5.75
CA GLU A 207 -5.62 8.41 5.28
C GLU A 207 -6.02 7.45 4.15
N GLU A 208 -7.28 6.98 4.16
CA GLU A 208 -7.87 6.15 3.08
C GLU A 208 -7.30 4.73 2.96
N PHE A 209 -6.53 4.25 3.95
CA PHE A 209 -6.08 2.86 3.93
C PHE A 209 -7.16 1.87 4.37
N GLY A 210 -8.22 2.25 5.10
CA GLY A 210 -9.32 1.34 5.39
C GLY A 210 -10.26 1.16 4.18
N ALA A 211 -10.95 0.03 4.09
CA ALA A 211 -12.04 -0.16 3.13
C ALA A 211 -13.27 -0.77 3.81
N ALA A 212 -13.38 -0.59 5.13
CA ALA A 212 -14.42 -1.19 5.95
C ALA A 212 -15.65 -0.28 6.08
N HIS A 213 -15.55 1.01 5.77
CA HIS A 213 -16.66 1.96 5.89
C HIS A 213 -16.99 2.54 4.53
N CYS A 214 -18.28 2.65 4.24
CA CYS A 214 -18.76 3.35 3.06
C CYS A 214 -19.76 4.43 3.47
N ALA A 215 -19.46 5.67 3.10
CA ALA A 215 -20.41 6.77 3.15
C ALA A 215 -21.07 6.94 1.78
N ALA A 216 -22.37 7.18 1.77
CA ALA A 216 -23.14 7.45 0.56
C ALA A 216 -23.95 8.74 0.72
N GLY A 217 -24.02 9.56 -0.32
CA GLY A 217 -24.68 10.87 -0.25
C GLY A 217 -25.45 11.22 -1.52
N CYS A 218 -26.65 11.78 -1.37
CA CYS A 218 -27.45 12.26 -2.49
C CYS A 218 -27.19 13.73 -2.83
N ASP A 219 -26.87 14.01 -4.09
CA ASP A 219 -26.61 15.37 -4.61
C ASP A 219 -27.84 16.30 -4.65
N CYS A 220 -29.05 15.74 -4.60
CA CYS A 220 -30.30 16.49 -4.75
C CYS A 220 -31.01 16.71 -3.43
N CYS A 221 -31.26 15.64 -2.66
CA CYS A 221 -32.02 15.73 -1.40
C CYS A 221 -31.14 15.88 -0.15
N GLY A 222 -29.81 15.71 -0.27
CA GLY A 222 -28.87 15.88 0.83
C GLY A 222 -28.85 14.75 1.86
N ASN A 223 -29.69 13.71 1.70
CA ASN A 223 -29.65 12.53 2.56
C ASN A 223 -28.28 11.83 2.47
N ARG A 224 -27.87 11.26 3.60
CA ARG A 224 -26.61 10.55 3.76
C ARG A 224 -26.85 9.21 4.43
N TRP A 225 -26.04 8.24 4.06
CA TRP A 225 -26.08 6.89 4.60
C TRP A 225 -24.67 6.36 4.87
N GLN A 226 -24.59 5.38 5.75
CA GLN A 226 -23.40 4.64 6.09
C GLN A 226 -23.66 3.13 5.99
N ALA A 227 -22.62 2.42 5.58
CA ALA A 227 -22.54 0.96 5.58
C ALA A 227 -21.14 0.54 6.05
N GLU A 228 -21.04 -0.62 6.69
CA GLU A 228 -19.80 -1.13 7.30
C GLU A 228 -19.47 -2.54 6.79
N ALA A 229 -18.21 -2.94 6.94
CA ALA A 229 -17.69 -4.29 6.71
C ALA A 229 -18.03 -4.89 5.33
N GLY A 230 -18.06 -4.08 4.27
CA GLY A 230 -18.42 -4.56 2.93
C GLY A 230 -19.91 -4.90 2.78
N GLU A 231 -20.76 -4.58 3.77
CA GLU A 231 -22.18 -4.86 3.71
C GLU A 231 -22.88 -4.00 2.65
N GLY A 232 -23.84 -4.58 1.94
CA GLY A 232 -24.68 -3.84 1.00
C GLY A 232 -25.78 -3.01 1.66
N THR A 233 -25.91 -2.99 2.99
CA THR A 233 -27.02 -2.34 3.69
C THR A 233 -26.65 -0.93 4.14
N PHE A 234 -27.32 0.08 3.59
CA PHE A 234 -27.07 1.47 3.87
C PHE A 234 -28.09 2.04 4.86
N THR A 235 -27.60 2.52 6.00
CA THR A 235 -28.39 3.11 7.08
C THR A 235 -28.23 4.62 7.10
N PRO A 236 -29.30 5.42 7.30
CA PRO A 236 -29.19 6.88 7.25
C PRO A 236 -28.39 7.43 8.45
N ASP A 237 -27.49 8.39 8.21
CA ASP A 237 -26.65 9.04 9.25
C ASP A 237 -27.50 9.70 10.35
N GLU A 238 -28.59 10.33 9.91
CA GLU A 238 -29.58 10.96 10.77
C GLU A 238 -30.99 10.71 10.19
N GLY A 239 -31.96 10.42 11.06
CA GLY A 239 -33.38 10.46 10.68
C GLY A 239 -34.10 9.11 10.63
N ASP A 240 -34.96 8.96 9.61
CA ASP A 240 -36.01 7.96 9.55
C ASP A 240 -35.48 6.59 9.09
N ALA A 241 -35.60 5.58 9.96
CA ALA A 241 -35.22 4.19 9.67
C ALA A 241 -35.97 3.59 8.46
N THR A 242 -37.04 4.23 7.96
CA THR A 242 -37.68 3.82 6.70
C THR A 242 -36.82 4.10 5.46
N LEU A 243 -35.75 4.90 5.58
CA LEU A 243 -34.82 5.20 4.49
C LEU A 243 -33.63 4.24 4.40
N VAL A 244 -33.65 3.13 5.15
CA VAL A 244 -32.68 2.03 4.99
C VAL A 244 -32.89 1.36 3.62
N TRP A 245 -31.81 1.05 2.92
CA TRP A 245 -31.85 0.39 1.62
C TRP A 245 -30.69 -0.57 1.42
N HIS A 246 -30.82 -1.48 0.45
CA HIS A 246 -29.78 -2.43 0.07
C HIS A 246 -29.23 -2.09 -1.32
N PHE A 247 -27.92 -2.18 -1.49
CA PHE A 247 -27.24 -1.91 -2.75
C PHE A 247 -27.67 -2.84 -3.88
N ASP A 248 -28.03 -4.09 -3.55
CA ASP A 248 -28.57 -5.03 -4.53
C ASP A 248 -29.92 -4.58 -5.13
N ASP A 249 -30.65 -3.69 -4.44
CA ASP A 249 -31.89 -3.10 -4.92
C ASP A 249 -31.68 -1.75 -5.64
N ALA A 250 -30.42 -1.34 -5.82
CA ALA A 250 -30.08 -0.09 -6.49
C ALA A 250 -30.61 -0.06 -7.92
N LYS A 251 -31.10 1.11 -8.32
CA LYS A 251 -31.68 1.33 -9.65
C LYS A 251 -30.85 2.33 -10.42
N ASP A 252 -30.89 2.18 -11.74
CA ASP A 252 -30.30 3.13 -12.69
C ASP A 252 -28.82 3.41 -12.38
N VAL A 253 -28.04 2.33 -12.30
CA VAL A 253 -26.60 2.37 -12.06
C VAL A 253 -25.89 3.08 -13.21
N ASP A 254 -25.07 4.07 -12.87
CA ASP A 254 -24.20 4.84 -13.76
C ASP A 254 -22.77 4.38 -13.57
N GLU A 255 -22.31 3.45 -14.40
CA GLU A 255 -20.92 2.97 -14.32
C GLU A 255 -19.92 4.07 -14.76
N GLU A 256 -20.34 5.03 -15.60
CA GLU A 256 -19.46 6.13 -16.03
C GLU A 256 -19.25 7.16 -14.92
N ARG A 257 -20.29 7.40 -14.11
CA ARG A 257 -20.24 8.37 -13.01
C ARG A 257 -20.03 7.75 -11.64
N ASN A 258 -20.02 6.43 -11.55
CA ASN A 258 -20.00 5.67 -10.30
C ASN A 258 -21.13 6.11 -9.34
N THR A 259 -22.37 6.15 -9.84
CA THR A 259 -23.54 6.58 -9.05
C THR A 259 -24.76 5.68 -9.26
N ILE A 260 -25.74 5.79 -8.38
CA ILE A 260 -27.07 5.16 -8.53
C ILE A 260 -28.17 6.21 -8.42
N ALA A 261 -29.40 5.90 -8.85
CA ALA A 261 -30.55 6.75 -8.55
C ALA A 261 -30.84 6.76 -7.04
N CYS A 262 -31.17 7.94 -6.51
CA CYS A 262 -31.46 8.10 -5.09
C CYS A 262 -32.72 7.33 -4.67
N PRO A 263 -32.64 6.40 -3.70
CA PRO A 263 -33.80 5.62 -3.27
C PRO A 263 -34.84 6.46 -2.51
N ALA A 264 -34.43 7.58 -1.93
CA ALA A 264 -35.32 8.44 -1.15
C ALA A 264 -36.13 9.43 -2.01
N CYS A 265 -35.47 10.15 -2.94
CA CYS A 265 -36.15 11.19 -3.73
C CYS A 265 -36.43 10.78 -5.18
N GLY A 266 -35.79 9.74 -5.70
CA GLY A 266 -35.95 9.26 -7.09
C GLY A 266 -35.49 10.23 -8.18
N ILE A 267 -34.90 11.38 -7.82
CA ILE A 267 -34.48 12.44 -8.76
C ILE A 267 -32.96 12.61 -8.78
N GLY A 268 -32.32 12.62 -7.60
CA GLY A 268 -30.87 12.81 -7.48
C GLY A 268 -30.06 11.55 -7.72
N ARG A 269 -28.74 11.72 -7.70
CA ARG A 269 -27.75 10.64 -7.74
C ARG A 269 -27.12 10.45 -6.37
N VAL A 270 -26.82 9.20 -6.05
CA VAL A 270 -26.05 8.82 -4.86
C VAL A 270 -24.63 8.49 -5.29
N GLY A 271 -23.66 9.21 -4.73
CA GLY A 271 -22.23 8.89 -4.82
C GLY A 271 -21.74 8.20 -3.54
N PHE A 272 -20.55 7.61 -3.62
CA PHE A 272 -19.98 6.75 -2.58
C PHE A 272 -18.53 7.14 -2.28
N ASP A 273 -18.17 7.11 -1.01
CA ASP A 273 -16.80 7.28 -0.50
C ASP A 273 -16.49 6.09 0.43
N ILE A 274 -15.36 5.40 0.22
CA ILE A 274 -14.94 4.21 1.00
C ILE A 274 -13.64 4.50 1.75
N TYR A 275 -13.55 4.12 3.04
CA TYR A 275 -12.39 4.34 3.92
C TYR A 275 -12.35 3.42 5.15
#